data_AF-A0A3B0R7W5-F1
#
_entry.id   AF-A0A3B0R7W5-F1
#
_cell.length_a   1.000
_cell.length_b   1.000
_cell.length_c   1.000
_cell.angle_alpha   90.00
_cell.angle_beta   90.00
_cell.angle_gamma   90.00
#
_symmetry.space_group_name_H-M   'P 1'
#
loop_
_entity.id
_entity.type
_entity.pdbx_description
1 polymer ?
#
loop_
_entity_poly.entity_id
_entity_poly.type
_entity_poly.pdbx_seq_one_letter_code
_entity_poly.pdbx_strand_id
1 'polypeptide(L)' 'MFILFESKQRRTKDTLEVERLFSRYGQETVVVLRKRAGDETIPHRDRQHWKRLYRKAKAGRSVYSAKAAV' A
#
# COMPACT_ATOMS: atom_id res chain seq x y z
N MET A 1 18.33 9.66 -0.78
CA MET A 1 18.04 9.71 0.68
C MET A 1 18.13 8.28 1.21
N PHE A 2 19.16 8.00 2.01
CA PHE A 2 19.45 6.69 2.59
C PHE A 2 18.27 6.20 3.45
N ILE A 3 17.66 5.06 3.12
CA ILE A 3 16.70 4.39 4.00
C ILE A 3 16.97 2.89 3.99
N LEU A 4 18.13 2.49 4.52
CA LEU A 4 18.47 1.08 4.73
C LEU A 4 17.71 0.46 5.91
N PHE A 5 17.02 1.27 6.72
CA PHE A 5 16.19 0.78 7.83
C PHE A 5 14.87 1.55 7.88
N GLU A 6 13.83 0.97 7.29
CA GLU A 6 12.46 1.38 7.58
C GLU A 6 12.14 0.98 9.02
N SER A 7 11.66 1.91 9.84
CA SER A 7 11.34 1.59 11.23
C SER A 7 10.27 0.49 11.30
N LYS A 8 10.44 -0.45 12.25
CA LYS A 8 9.49 -1.55 12.48
C LYS A 8 8.05 -1.05 12.60
N GLN A 9 7.86 0.10 13.26
CA GLN A 9 6.56 0.75 13.39
C GLN A 9 5.95 1.18 12.05
N ARG A 10 6.74 1.76 11.14
CA ARG A 10 6.24 2.16 9.81
C ARG A 10 5.86 0.94 8.99
N ARG A 11 6.67 -0.12 9.03
CA ARG A 11 6.33 -1.40 8.39
C ARG A 11 4.99 -1.94 8.88
N THR A 12 4.77 -2.01 10.19
CA THR A 12 3.51 -2.51 10.75
C THR A 12 2.33 -1.64 10.33
N LYS A 13 2.47 -0.31 10.40
CA LYS A 13 1.41 0.63 9.96
C LYS A 13 1.05 0.44 8.50
N ASP A 14 2.04 0.41 7.61
CA ASP A 14 1.81 0.23 6.17
C ASP A 14 1.17 -1.14 5.88
N THR A 15 1.52 -2.19 6.63
CA THR A 15 0.89 -3.51 6.49
C THR A 15 -0.59 -3.46 6.87
N LEU A 16 -0.91 -2.88 8.03
CA LEU A 16 -2.30 -2.76 8.49
C LEU A 16 -3.14 -1.89 7.54
N GLU A 17 -2.54 -0.83 6.99
CA GLU A 17 -3.22 0.02 6.02
C GLU A 17 -3.50 -0.72 4.72
N VAL A 18 -2.54 -1.49 4.20
CA VAL A 18 -2.76 -2.36 3.03
C VAL A 18 -3.85 -3.39 3.30
N GLU A 19 -3.84 -4.06 4.46
CA GLU A 19 -4.89 -5.01 4.85
C GLU A 19 -6.28 -4.37 4.85
N ARG A 20 -6.43 -3.19 5.47
CA ARG A 20 -7.69 -2.44 5.45
C ARG A 20 -8.14 -2.07 4.04
N LEU A 21 -7.21 -1.68 3.17
CA LEU A 21 -7.53 -1.35 1.79
C LEU A 21 -7.95 -2.60 0.99
N PHE A 22 -7.38 -3.78 1.26
CA PHE A 22 -7.83 -5.04 0.68
C PHE A 22 -9.19 -5.47 1.21
N SER A 23 -9.49 -5.26 2.49
CA SER A 23 -10.85 -5.48 3.00
C SER A 23 -11.88 -4.55 2.35
N ARG A 24 -11.48 -3.33 1.97
CA ARG A 24 -12.40 -2.34 1.37
C ARG A 24 -12.58 -2.49 -0.14
N TYR A 25 -11.52 -2.74 -0.89
CA TYR A 25 -11.53 -2.75 -2.36
C TYR A 25 -11.22 -4.13 -2.96
N GLY A 26 -10.92 -5.14 -2.14
CA GLY A 26 -10.64 -6.50 -2.59
C GLY A 26 -9.49 -6.57 -3.58
N GLN A 27 -9.72 -7.20 -4.73
CA GLN A 27 -8.72 -7.35 -5.79
C GLN A 27 -8.36 -6.02 -6.46
N GLU A 28 -9.23 -5.01 -6.39
CA GLU A 28 -9.02 -3.70 -7.03
C GLU A 28 -8.04 -2.80 -6.26
N THR A 29 -7.70 -3.16 -5.02
CA THR A 29 -6.80 -2.38 -4.16
C THR A 29 -5.50 -1.98 -4.85
N VAL A 30 -4.91 -2.91 -5.64
CA VAL A 30 -3.66 -2.65 -6.37
C VAL A 30 -3.86 -1.59 -7.47
N VAL A 31 -5.01 -1.59 -8.13
CA VAL A 31 -5.37 -0.62 -9.18
C VAL A 31 -5.62 0.75 -8.56
N VAL A 32 -6.39 0.81 -7.47
CA VAL A 32 -6.66 2.05 -6.72
C VAL A 32 -5.37 2.68 -6.22
N LEU A 33 -4.48 1.89 -5.61
CA LEU A 33 -3.19 2.36 -5.12
C LEU A 33 -2.27 2.84 -6.25
N ARG A 34 -2.27 2.15 -7.41
CA ARG A 34 -1.52 2.60 -8.59
C ARG A 34 -2.02 3.96 -9.08
N LYS A 35 -3.34 4.14 -9.15
CA LYS A 35 -3.95 5.40 -9.60
C LYS A 35 -3.56 6.55 -8.67
N ARG A 36 -3.69 6.38 -7.36
CA ARG A 36 -3.31 7.41 -6.36
C ARG A 36 -1.81 7.70 -6.34
N ALA A 37 -0.96 6.69 -6.55
CA ALA A 37 0.49 6.90 -6.59
C ALA A 37 0.94 7.73 -7.81
N GLY A 38 0.17 7.71 -8.90
CA GLY A 38 0.42 8.48 -10.12
C GLY A 38 -0.38 9.78 -10.22
N ASP A 39 -1.19 10.11 -9.23
CA ASP A 39 -2.06 11.29 -9.26
C ASP A 39 -1.26 12.56 -8.94
N GLU A 40 -0.94 13.35 -9.96
CA GLU A 40 -0.12 14.55 -9.81
C GLU A 40 -0.82 15.69 -9.06
N THR A 41 -2.15 15.59 -8.87
CA THR A 41 -2.95 16.59 -8.17
C THR A 41 -2.75 16.57 -6.66
N ILE A 42 -2.29 15.45 -6.09
CA ILE A 42 -2.00 15.32 -4.66
C ILE A 42 -0.53 15.63 -4.35
N PRO A 43 -0.18 16.09 -3.14
CA PRO A 43 1.19 16.42 -2.76
C PRO A 43 2.18 15.28 -3.01
N HIS A 44 3.42 15.62 -3.37
CA HIS A 44 4.47 14.63 -3.67
C HIS A 44 4.69 13.63 -2.52
N ARG A 45 4.62 14.10 -1.27
CA ARG A 45 4.76 13.26 -0.07
C ARG A 45 3.69 12.16 -0.02
N ASP A 46 2.46 12.50 -0.39
CA ASP A 46 1.33 11.57 -0.38
C ASP A 46 1.45 10.59 -1.55
N ARG A 47 1.86 11.06 -2.74
CA ARG A 47 2.21 10.16 -3.86
C ARG A 47 3.25 9.13 -3.44
N GLN A 48 4.30 9.55 -2.71
CA GLN A 48 5.32 8.62 -2.21
C GLN A 48 4.76 7.65 -1.17
N HIS A 49 3.82 8.08 -0.33
CA HIS A 49 3.09 7.20 0.59
C HIS A 49 2.30 6.13 -0.16
N TRP A 50 1.43 6.54 -1.10
CA TRP A 50 0.67 5.62 -1.93
C TRP A 50 1.57 4.68 -2.75
N LYS A 51 2.73 5.17 -3.22
CA LYS A 51 3.73 4.36 -3.92
C LYS A 51 4.35 3.28 -3.03
N ARG A 52 4.59 3.57 -1.74
CA ARG A 52 5.04 2.55 -0.76
C ARG A 52 3.98 1.50 -0.53
N LEU A 53 2.74 1.91 -0.26
CA LEU A 53 1.61 0.99 -0.08
C LEU A 53 1.38 0.13 -1.32
N TYR A 54 1.44 0.73 -2.51
CA TYR A 54 1.34 0.03 -3.79
C TYR A 54 2.40 -1.07 -3.94
N ARG A 55 3.68 -0.76 -3.67
CA ARG A 55 4.77 -1.75 -3.75
C ARG A 55 4.52 -2.93 -2.81
N LYS A 56 4.05 -2.64 -1.60
CA LYS A 56 3.75 -3.65 -0.59
C LYS A 56 2.55 -4.51 -0.95
N ALA A 57 1.46 -3.87 -1.38
CA ALA A 57 0.26 -4.53 -1.89
C ALA A 57 0.56 -5.42 -3.11
N LYS A 58 1.45 -4.97 -4.02
CA LYS A 58 1.88 -5.75 -5.19
C LYS A 58 2.70 -6.98 -4.77
N ALA A 59 3.66 -6.81 -3.86
CA ALA A 59 4.50 -7.91 -3.39
C ALA A 59 3.71 -8.97 -2.59
N GLY A 60 2.75 -8.53 -1.78
CA GLY A 60 1.93 -9.40 -0.93
C GLY A 60 0.54 -9.70 -1.47
N ARG A 61 0.24 -9.44 -2.75
CA ARG A 61 -1.12 -9.48 -3.30
C ARG A 61 -1.86 -10.78 -2.96
N SER A 62 -1.21 -11.93 -3.17
CA SER A 62 -1.76 -13.24 -2.83
C SER A 62 -2.15 -13.33 -1.35
N VAL A 63 -1.24 -12.99 -0.45
CA VAL A 63 -1.43 -13.04 1.00
C VAL A 63 -2.56 -12.12 1.46
N TYR A 64 -2.57 -10.85 1.01
CA TYR A 64 -3.58 -9.89 1.41
C TYR A 64 -4.96 -10.21 0.83
N SER A 65 -5.01 -10.75 -0.40
CA SER A 65 -6.28 -11.19 -0.99
C SER A 65 -6.86 -12.42 -0.29
N ALA A 66 -6.02 -13.35 0.14
CA ALA A 66 -6.45 -14.54 0.88
C ALA A 66 -6.98 -14.16 2.28
N LYS A 67 -6.31 -13.22 2.95
CA LYS A 67 -6.77 -12.70 4.26
C LYS A 67 -8.08 -11.93 4.19
N ALA A 68 -8.38 -11.27 3.07
CA ALA A 68 -9.61 -10.50 2.89
C ALA A 68 -10.81 -11.37 2.48
N ALA A 69 -10.59 -12.62 2.10
CA ALA A 69 -11.62 -13.57 1.68
C ALA A 69 -12.17 -14.44 2.85
N VAL A 70 -11.62 -14.27 4.05
CA VAL A 70 -12.04 -14.91 5.31
C VAL A 70 -12.84 -13.90 6.13
#